data_AF-A0A7K4H4T7-F1
#
_entry.id   AF-A0A7K4H4T7-F1
#
_cell.length_a   1.000
_cell.length_b   1.000
_cell.length_c   1.000
_cell.angle_alpha   90.00
_cell.angle_beta   90.00
_cell.angle_gamma   90.00
#
_symmetry.space_group_name_H-M   'P 1'
#
loop_
_entity.id
_entity.type
_entity.pdbx_description
1 polymer ?
#
loop_
_entity_poly.entity_id
_entity_poly.type
_entity_poly.pdbx_seq_one_letter_code
_entity_poly.pdbx_strand_id
1 'polypeptide(L)'
;MTHSLWDGRLFLLGVWFVYLICKKPIFKKFRLCEFIILIIYGRVSELVVESISTFSNAWEYIEYWWNPTLFMFNSYNITLMPQLIWLAAPIVFYFIAFKLNQKLSYNL
;
A
#
# COMPACT_ATOMS: atom_id res chain seq x y z
N MET A 1 -9.96 -15.92 6.47
CA MET A 1 -10.16 -14.83 7.46
C MET A 1 -8.86 -14.25 8.00
N THR A 2 -7.78 -15.01 8.10
CA THR A 2 -6.47 -14.53 8.57
C THR A 2 -5.75 -13.60 7.58
N HIS A 3 -5.86 -13.82 6.27
CA HIS A 3 -5.16 -13.02 5.25
C HIS A 3 -5.52 -11.52 5.27
N SER A 4 -6.80 -11.16 5.33
CA SER A 4 -7.22 -9.75 5.38
C SER A 4 -6.77 -9.00 6.65
N LEU A 5 -6.52 -9.72 7.76
CA LEU A 5 -5.95 -9.12 8.96
C LEU A 5 -4.46 -8.81 8.78
N TRP A 6 -3.74 -9.62 8.00
CA TRP A 6 -2.33 -9.38 7.69
C TRP A 6 -2.16 -8.16 6.78
N ASP A 7 -3.03 -8.01 5.77
CA ASP A 7 -3.01 -6.85 4.87
C ASP A 7 -3.24 -5.54 5.63
N GLY A 8 -4.22 -5.52 6.55
CA GLY A 8 -4.49 -4.37 7.41
C GLY A 8 -3.33 -4.03 8.35
N ARG A 9 -2.64 -5.03 8.89
CA ARG A 9 -1.45 -4.82 9.75
C ARG A 9 -0.27 -4.25 8.97
N LEU A 10 0.00 -4.78 7.78
CA LEU A 10 1.03 -4.25 6.88
C LEU A 10 0.73 -2.80 6.50
N PHE A 11 -0.54 -2.50 6.19
CA PHE A 11 -0.93 -1.13 5.90
C PHE A 11 -0.68 -0.17 7.08
N LEU A 12 -1.07 -0.58 8.30
CA LEU A 12 -0.83 0.21 9.52
C LEU A 12 0.66 0.39 9.83
N LEU A 13 1.50 -0.60 9.54
CA LEU A 13 2.96 -0.45 9.64
C LEU A 13 3.48 0.62 8.67
N GLY A 14 2.92 0.72 7.46
CA GLY A 14 3.22 1.81 6.53
C GLY A 14 2.89 3.19 7.10
N VAL A 15 1.72 3.33 7.73
CA VAL A 15 1.34 4.58 8.42
C VAL A 15 2.27 4.88 9.60
N TRP A 16 2.70 3.85 10.34
CA TRP A 16 3.70 4.01 11.40
C TRP A 16 5.05 4.49 10.86
N PHE A 17 5.51 3.97 9.71
CA PHE A 17 6.72 4.45 9.05
C PHE A 17 6.64 5.94 8.68
N VAL A 18 5.49 6.40 8.20
CA VAL A 18 5.25 7.84 7.99
C VAL A 18 5.42 8.62 9.28
N TYR A 19 4.90 8.11 10.41
CA TYR A 19 5.03 8.77 11.70
C TYR A 19 6.47 8.83 12.22
N LEU A 20 7.29 7.82 11.90
CA LEU A 20 8.71 7.78 12.26
C LEU A 20 9.56 8.72 11.39
N ILE A 21 9.30 8.79 10.09
CA ILE A 21 10.16 9.48 9.13
C ILE A 21 9.72 10.95 8.93
N CYS A 22 8.41 11.21 8.86
CA CYS A 22 7.90 12.55 8.62
C CYS A 22 7.82 13.37 9.92
N LYS A 23 8.43 14.57 9.92
CA LYS A 23 8.28 15.54 11.02
C LYS A 23 6.83 15.97 11.18
N LYS A 24 6.32 16.09 12.42
CA LYS A 24 4.97 16.63 12.71
C LYS A 24 4.76 18.02 12.10
N PRO A 25 3.54 18.44 11.73
CA PRO A 25 2.24 17.77 11.90
C PRO A 25 1.88 16.81 10.75
N ILE A 26 1.42 15.62 11.11
CA ILE A 26 1.13 14.53 10.18
C ILE A 26 -0.35 14.59 9.77
N PHE A 27 -0.66 14.39 8.49
CA PHE A 27 -2.01 14.41 7.90
C PHE A 27 -2.84 15.69 8.11
N LYS A 28 -2.27 16.77 8.67
CA LYS A 28 -2.97 18.06 8.83
C LYS A 28 -2.95 18.94 7.58
N LYS A 29 -1.89 18.83 6.79
CA LYS A 29 -1.73 19.53 5.50
C LYS A 29 -1.27 18.52 4.46
N PHE A 30 -1.54 18.79 3.19
CA PHE A 30 -1.02 17.97 2.11
C PHE A 30 0.50 18.06 2.13
N ARG A 31 1.17 16.94 2.45
CA ARG A 31 2.62 16.83 2.44
C ARG A 31 3.05 15.73 1.51
N LEU A 32 3.74 16.16 0.48
CA LEU A 32 4.25 15.30 -0.57
C LEU A 32 5.18 14.21 -0.02
N CYS A 33 5.88 14.48 1.10
CA CYS A 33 6.70 13.50 1.81
C CYS A 33 5.89 12.33 2.39
N GLU A 34 4.76 12.60 3.07
CA GLU A 34 3.90 11.56 3.65
C GLU A 34 3.26 10.71 2.54
N PHE A 35 2.84 11.37 1.46
CA PHE A 35 2.29 10.72 0.28
C PHE A 35 3.31 9.81 -0.41
N ILE A 36 4.52 10.31 -0.72
CA ILE A 36 5.57 9.51 -1.36
C ILE A 36 5.92 8.29 -0.51
N ILE A 37 6.06 8.45 0.81
CA ILE A 37 6.42 7.33 1.69
C ILE A 37 5.34 6.26 1.67
N LEU A 38 4.05 6.62 1.74
CA LEU A 38 2.97 5.65 1.65
C LEU A 38 2.92 4.92 0.31
N ILE A 39 3.18 5.62 -0.79
CA ILE A 39 3.22 5.02 -2.14
C ILE A 39 4.40 4.05 -2.25
N ILE A 40 5.60 4.49 -1.88
CA ILE A 40 6.80 3.63 -1.93
C ILE A 40 6.60 2.42 -1.02
N TYR A 41 6.12 2.64 0.21
CA TYR A 41 5.86 1.56 1.16
C TYR A 41 4.87 0.55 0.58
N GLY A 42 3.72 0.99 0.07
CA GLY A 42 2.69 0.09 -0.49
C GLY A 42 3.20 -0.73 -1.68
N ARG A 43 3.99 -0.12 -2.57
CA ARG A 43 4.59 -0.83 -3.70
C ARG A 43 5.64 -1.85 -3.25
N VAL A 44 6.50 -1.48 -2.30
CA VAL A 44 7.53 -2.39 -1.78
C VAL A 44 6.89 -3.52 -0.97
N SER A 45 5.91 -3.22 -0.12
CA SER A 45 5.25 -4.22 0.71
C SER A 45 4.56 -5.27 -0.15
N GLU A 46 3.87 -4.85 -1.22
CA GLU A 46 3.21 -5.81 -2.11
C GLU A 46 4.20 -6.67 -2.87
N LEU A 47 5.26 -6.08 -3.41
CA LEU A 47 6.32 -6.85 -4.07
C LEU A 47 6.94 -7.88 -3.12
N VAL A 48 7.16 -7.52 -1.85
CA VAL A 48 7.69 -8.43 -0.83
C VAL A 48 6.69 -9.55 -0.52
N VAL A 49 5.41 -9.24 -0.33
CA VAL A 49 4.36 -10.22 -0.04
C VAL A 49 4.20 -11.18 -1.22
N GLU A 50 4.10 -10.66 -2.44
CA GLU A 50 3.97 -11.45 -3.66
C GLU A 50 5.21 -12.35 -3.84
N SER A 51 6.42 -11.81 -3.68
CA SER A 51 7.66 -12.59 -3.78
C SER A 51 7.75 -13.71 -2.73
N ILE A 52 7.39 -13.46 -1.47
CA ILE A 52 7.40 -14.47 -0.39
C ILE A 52 6.33 -15.53 -0.64
N SER A 53 5.15 -15.12 -1.09
CA SER A 53 4.02 -16.02 -1.33
C SER A 53 4.33 -16.96 -2.50
N THR A 54 4.92 -16.41 -3.55
CA THR A 54 5.44 -17.15 -4.69
C THR A 54 6.55 -18.12 -4.29
N PHE A 55 7.51 -17.69 -3.46
CA PHE A 55 8.59 -18.55 -2.97
C PHE A 55 8.09 -19.73 -2.12
N SER A 56 7.01 -19.51 -1.37
CA SER A 56 6.38 -20.53 -0.53
C SER A 56 5.33 -21.38 -1.26
N ASN A 57 5.11 -21.18 -2.56
CA ASN A 57 4.01 -21.78 -3.33
C ASN A 57 2.63 -21.53 -2.67
N ALA A 58 2.47 -20.44 -1.92
CA ALA A 58 1.25 -20.14 -1.19
C ALA A 58 0.12 -19.72 -2.14
N TRP A 59 0.43 -18.90 -3.14
CA TRP A 59 -0.48 -18.52 -4.22
C TRP A 59 0.30 -18.05 -5.45
N GLU A 60 -0.38 -18.03 -6.59
CA GLU A 60 0.08 -17.40 -7.83
C GLU A 60 -1.10 -16.71 -8.50
N TYR A 61 -0.87 -15.52 -9.06
CA TYR A 61 -1.88 -14.82 -9.86
C TYR A 61 -1.83 -15.28 -11.31
N ILE A 62 -2.99 -15.67 -11.83
CA ILE A 62 -3.14 -16.09 -13.22
C ILE A 62 -3.14 -14.84 -14.11
N GLU A 63 -2.44 -14.94 -15.23
CA GLU A 63 -2.44 -13.91 -16.26
C GLU A 63 -3.82 -13.82 -16.94
N TYR A 64 -4.32 -12.59 -17.03
CA TYR A 64 -5.54 -12.29 -17.80
C TYR A 64 -5.30 -11.03 -18.62
N TRP A 65 -6.12 -10.80 -19.64
CA TRP A 65 -6.04 -9.58 -20.46
C TRP A 65 -6.16 -8.28 -19.65
N TRP A 66 -6.89 -8.33 -18.53
CA TRP A 66 -7.05 -7.22 -17.57
C TRP A 66 -6.02 -7.24 -16.42
N ASN A 67 -5.28 -8.35 -16.27
CA ASN A 67 -4.22 -8.54 -15.29
C ASN A 67 -2.95 -9.09 -15.96
N PRO A 68 -2.30 -8.30 -16.84
CA PRO A 68 -1.11 -8.75 -17.52
C PRO A 68 0.04 -8.97 -16.53
N THR A 69 0.90 -9.93 -16.86
CA THR A 69 2.18 -10.11 -16.18
C THR A 69 3.06 -8.90 -16.42
N LEU A 70 3.51 -8.26 -15.33
CA LEU A 70 4.44 -7.13 -15.40
C LEU A 70 5.86 -7.63 -15.63
N PHE A 71 6.29 -8.62 -14.85
CA PHE A 71 7.58 -9.30 -14.98
C PHE A 71 7.52 -10.67 -14.32
N MET A 72 8.46 -11.55 -14.68
CA MET A 72 8.60 -12.85 -14.04
C MET A 72 9.61 -12.78 -12.90
N PHE A 73 9.29 -13.38 -11.76
CA PHE A 73 10.20 -13.55 -10.63
C PHE A 73 10.23 -15.02 -10.22
N ASN A 74 11.41 -15.64 -10.29
CA ASN A 74 11.61 -17.05 -9.92
C ASN A 74 10.71 -18.05 -10.69
N SER A 75 10.42 -17.79 -11.97
CA SER A 75 9.51 -18.58 -12.82
C SER A 75 8.01 -18.41 -12.56
N TYR A 76 7.62 -17.44 -11.74
CA TYR A 76 6.22 -17.10 -11.49
C TYR A 76 5.91 -15.69 -11.96
N ASN A 77 4.64 -15.46 -12.27
CA ASN A 77 4.16 -14.21 -12.82
C ASN A 77 3.83 -13.19 -11.71
N ILE A 78 4.52 -12.05 -11.73
CA ILE A 78 4.14 -10.88 -10.94
C ILE A 78 3.16 -10.07 -11.77
N THR A 79 1.94 -9.88 -11.27
CA THR A 79 0.82 -9.36 -12.08
C THR A 79 0.46 -7.92 -11.75
N LEU A 80 -0.25 -7.25 -12.66
CA LEU A 80 -0.56 -5.82 -12.55
C LEU A 80 -1.58 -5.50 -11.44
N MET A 81 -2.59 -6.34 -11.26
CA MET A 81 -3.75 -6.06 -10.42
C MET A 81 -3.38 -5.91 -8.93
N PRO A 82 -2.61 -6.82 -8.32
CA PRO A 82 -2.24 -6.69 -6.91
C PRO A 82 -1.42 -5.42 -6.66
N GLN A 83 -0.51 -5.11 -7.58
CA GLN A 83 0.29 -3.89 -7.62
C GLN A 83 -0.56 -2.60 -7.72
N LEU A 84 -1.68 -2.63 -8.45
CA LEU A 84 -2.61 -1.50 -8.54
C LEU A 84 -3.45 -1.33 -7.27
N ILE A 85 -3.88 -2.43 -6.65
CA ILE A 85 -4.66 -2.40 -5.40
C ILE A 85 -3.82 -1.77 -4.29
N TRP A 86 -2.57 -2.20 -4.13
CA TRP A 86 -1.65 -1.66 -3.14
C TRP A 86 -1.10 -0.26 -3.46
N LEU A 87 -1.29 0.22 -4.69
CA LEU A 87 -1.10 1.62 -5.04
C LEU A 87 -2.34 2.46 -4.68
N ALA A 88 -3.53 1.96 -4.99
CA ALA A 88 -4.78 2.68 -4.79
C ALA A 88 -5.13 2.84 -3.30
N ALA A 89 -4.91 1.80 -2.49
CA ALA A 89 -5.22 1.81 -1.05
C ALA A 89 -4.57 2.99 -0.28
N PRO A 90 -3.24 3.21 -0.34
CA PRO A 90 -2.61 4.36 0.33
C PRO A 90 -3.07 5.71 -0.23
N ILE A 91 -3.35 5.81 -1.54
CA ILE A 91 -3.88 7.03 -2.15
C ILE A 91 -5.24 7.38 -1.54
N VAL A 92 -6.18 6.43 -1.58
CA VAL A 92 -7.53 6.61 -1.05
C VAL A 92 -7.49 6.95 0.44
N PHE A 93 -6.71 6.19 1.21
CA PHE A 93 -6.52 6.45 2.64
C PHE A 93 -6.00 7.87 2.90
N TYR A 94 -4.97 8.30 2.18
CA TYR A 94 -4.36 9.61 2.38
C TYR A 94 -5.34 10.75 2.10
N PHE A 95 -6.13 10.68 1.02
CA PHE A 95 -7.16 11.68 0.72
C PHE A 95 -8.29 11.70 1.75
N ILE A 96 -8.74 10.52 2.22
CA ILE A 96 -9.76 10.43 3.28
C ILE A 96 -9.23 11.04 4.59
N ALA A 97 -8.02 10.65 5.01
CA ALA A 97 -7.38 11.16 6.22
C ALA A 97 -7.19 12.68 6.16
N PHE A 98 -6.78 13.19 5.00
CA PHE A 98 -6.64 14.63 4.75
C PHE A 98 -7.99 15.36 4.89
N LYS A 99 -9.06 14.85 4.24
CA LYS A 99 -10.40 15.46 4.29
C LYS A 99 -10.99 15.45 5.70
N LEU A 100 -10.80 14.37 6.45
CA LEU A 100 -11.24 14.26 7.85
C LEU A 100 -10.51 15.27 8.76
N ASN A 101 -9.18 15.38 8.62
CA ASN A 101 -8.39 16.30 9.43
C ASN A 101 -8.68 17.78 9.12
N GLN A 102 -8.99 18.12 7.86
CA GLN A 102 -9.46 19.47 7.52
C GLN A 102 -10.78 19.79 8.21
N LYS A 103 -11.75 18.87 8.15
CA LYS A 103 -13.06 19.06 8.79
C LYS A 103 -12.94 19.18 10.32
N LEU A 104 -12.05 18.40 10.93
CA LEU A 104 -11.81 18.46 12.37
C LEU A 104 -11.17 19.78 12.79
N SER A 105 -10.22 20.31 11.99
CA SER A 105 -9.56 21.59 12.27
C SER A 105 -10.46 22.81 12.07
N TYR A 106 -11.59 22.67 11.35
CA TYR A 106 -12.56 23.75 11.15
C TYR A 106 -13.62 23.81 12.26
N ASN A 107 -13.79 22.74 13.04
CA ASN A 107 -14.78 22.64 14.13
C ASN A 107 -14.18 22.85 15.53
N LEU A 108 -12.89 23.20 15.61
CA LEU A 108 -12.12 23.49 16.83
C LEU A 108 -11.64 24.94 16.78
#